data_AF-A0A1X7IWX7-F1
#
_entry.id   AF-A0A1X7IWX7-F1
#
_cell.length_a   1.000
_cell.length_b   1.000
_cell.length_c   1.000
_cell.angle_alpha   90.00
_cell.angle_beta   90.00
_cell.angle_gamma   90.00
#
_symmetry.space_group_name_H-M   'P 1'
#
loop_
_entity.id
_entity.type
_entity.pdbx_description
1 polymer ?
#
loop_
_entity_poly.entity_id
_entity_poly.type
_entity_poly.pdbx_seq_one_letter_code
_entity_poly.pdbx_strand_id
1 'polypeptide(L)'
;MKATHLTSIICSLIIGASLIIGCLIISTQDVTVTKQKLNIAEGQVNLINSPLLNIKQAAEYLNLTEEQVTYIIQSEQSTLTKMGSFSGEMFPYFKINNQIFISKTDLTNWIKDATTQRREYTQGLVVH
;
A
#
# COMPACT_ATOMS: atom_id res chain seq x y z
N MET A 1 -23.24 -39.54 44.97
CA MET A 1 -22.86 -38.18 44.51
C MET A 1 -21.47 -38.24 43.87
N LYS A 2 -21.35 -38.50 42.56
CA LYS A 2 -20.05 -38.51 41.82
C LYS A 2 -20.13 -38.00 40.36
N ALA A 3 -21.33 -37.78 39.81
CA ALA A 3 -21.52 -37.43 38.39
C ALA A 3 -21.33 -35.92 38.06
N THR A 4 -21.34 -35.05 39.07
CA THR A 4 -21.27 -33.59 38.89
C THR A 4 -19.86 -33.06 38.61
N HIS A 5 -18.82 -33.76 39.07
CA HIS A 5 -17.43 -33.38 38.81
C HIS A 5 -16.97 -33.79 37.40
N LEU A 6 -17.52 -34.87 36.85
CA LEU A 6 -17.15 -35.37 35.53
C LEU A 6 -17.67 -34.45 34.41
N THR A 7 -18.87 -33.90 34.58
CA THR A 7 -19.50 -32.95 33.64
C THR A 7 -18.74 -31.63 33.59
N SER A 8 -18.25 -31.13 34.73
CA SER A 8 -17.40 -29.94 34.80
C SER A 8 -16.10 -30.11 33.99
N ILE A 9 -15.44 -31.27 34.10
CA ILE A 9 -14.19 -31.56 33.39
C ILE A 9 -14.44 -31.62 31.87
N ILE A 10 -15.50 -32.29 31.44
CA ILE A 10 -15.86 -32.41 30.01
C ILE A 10 -16.18 -31.03 29.40
N CYS A 11 -16.92 -30.17 30.12
CA CYS A 11 -17.21 -28.81 29.65
C CYS A 11 -15.95 -27.95 29.50
N SER A 12 -15.00 -28.01 30.44
CA SER A 12 -13.75 -27.25 30.33
C SER A 12 -12.89 -27.70 29.15
N LEU A 13 -12.90 -29.00 28.83
CA LEU A 13 -12.16 -29.57 27.70
C LEU A 13 -12.71 -29.08 26.36
N ILE A 14 -14.04 -29.02 26.23
CA ILE A 14 -14.72 -28.56 25.02
C ILE A 14 -14.45 -27.07 24.75
N ILE A 15 -14.48 -26.23 25.81
CA ILE A 15 -14.20 -24.79 25.68
C ILE A 15 -12.72 -24.54 25.36
N GLY A 16 -11.80 -25.31 25.94
CA GLY A 16 -10.37 -25.22 25.61
C GLY A 16 -10.08 -25.60 24.16
N ALA A 17 -10.68 -26.69 23.67
CA ALA A 17 -10.49 -27.16 22.30
C ALA A 17 -11.04 -26.17 21.26
N SER A 18 -12.20 -25.56 21.51
CA SER A 18 -12.79 -24.58 20.58
C SER A 18 -11.97 -23.29 20.48
N LEU A 19 -11.33 -22.86 21.57
CA LEU A 19 -10.47 -21.68 21.58
C LEU A 19 -9.19 -21.89 20.75
N ILE A 20 -8.55 -23.06 20.88
CA ILE A 20 -7.33 -23.40 20.12
C ILE A 20 -7.64 -23.49 18.62
N ILE A 21 -8.76 -24.13 18.25
CA ILE A 21 -9.20 -24.23 16.85
C ILE A 21 -9.56 -22.85 16.28
N GLY A 22 -10.23 -22.00 17.06
CA GLY A 22 -10.56 -20.63 16.67
C GLY A 22 -9.32 -19.76 16.41
N CYS A 23 -8.30 -19.85 17.26
CA CYS A 23 -7.03 -19.12 17.07
C CYS A 23 -6.25 -19.62 15.85
N LEU A 24 -6.27 -20.92 15.55
CA LEU A 24 -5.61 -21.47 14.36
C LEU A 24 -6.23 -20.96 13.05
N ILE A 25 -7.56 -20.83 12.99
CA ILE A 25 -8.26 -20.27 11.81
C ILE A 25 -7.90 -18.79 11.60
N ILE A 26 -7.76 -18.02 12.69
CA ILE A 26 -7.35 -16.62 12.65
C ILE A 26 -5.87 -16.45 12.24
N SER A 27 -4.98 -17.38 12.62
CA SER A 27 -3.55 -17.30 12.29
C SER A 27 -3.21 -17.65 10.84
N THR A 28 -4.10 -18.31 10.11
CA THR A 28 -3.94 -18.57 8.66
C THR A 28 -4.64 -17.56 7.76
N GLN A 29 -5.39 -16.62 8.33
CA GLN A 29 -5.79 -15.44 7.59
C GLN A 29 -4.68 -14.41 7.82
N ASP A 30 -3.82 -14.24 6.82
CA ASP A 30 -3.19 -12.94 6.59
C ASP A 30 -4.26 -11.90 6.88
N VAL A 31 -3.94 -10.97 7.78
CA VAL A 31 -4.78 -9.85 8.15
C VAL A 31 -5.15 -9.16 6.85
N THR A 32 -6.30 -9.57 6.29
CA THR A 32 -7.09 -8.77 5.38
C THR A 32 -7.58 -7.67 6.29
N VAL A 33 -6.70 -6.68 6.47
CA VAL A 33 -7.07 -5.33 6.88
C VAL A 33 -8.35 -5.12 6.12
N THR A 34 -9.45 -5.06 6.88
CA THR A 34 -10.72 -4.63 6.36
C THR A 34 -10.44 -3.23 5.88
N LYS A 35 -10.03 -3.13 4.61
CA LYS A 35 -10.08 -1.90 3.84
C LYS A 35 -11.56 -1.62 3.86
N GLN A 36 -11.98 -0.83 4.86
CA GLN A 36 -13.23 -0.13 4.86
C GLN A 36 -13.26 0.52 3.49
N LYS A 37 -14.02 -0.10 2.58
CA LYS A 37 -14.22 0.32 1.22
C LYS A 37 -14.95 1.64 1.38
N LEU A 38 -14.19 2.72 1.50
CA LEU A 38 -14.72 4.05 1.34
C LEU A 38 -15.25 4.01 -0.09
N ASN A 39 -16.57 3.91 -0.21
CA ASN A 39 -17.31 3.97 -1.47
C ASN A 39 -17.09 5.37 -2.06
N ILE A 40 -15.88 5.67 -2.52
CA ILE A 40 -15.70 6.66 -3.56
C ILE A 40 -16.09 5.91 -4.81
N ALA A 41 -17.36 6.15 -5.17
CA ALA A 41 -18.03 5.75 -6.39
C ALA A 41 -17.15 4.95 -7.35
N GLU A 42 -17.48 3.67 -7.53
CA GLU A 42 -17.24 2.94 -8.77
C GLU A 42 -18.05 3.60 -9.90
N GLY A 43 -17.80 4.88 -10.14
CA GLY A 43 -18.11 5.54 -11.38
C GLY A 43 -16.93 5.26 -12.28
N GLN A 44 -17.16 4.49 -13.34
CA GLN A 44 -16.38 4.58 -14.57
C GLN A 44 -16.51 6.02 -15.12
N VAL A 45 -15.97 7.00 -14.41
CA VAL A 45 -15.89 8.39 -14.84
C VAL A 45 -14.72 8.41 -15.80
N ASN A 46 -15.02 8.23 -17.08
CA ASN A 46 -14.19 8.56 -18.25
C ASN A 46 -12.75 9.00 -17.89
N LEU A 47 -11.92 8.02 -17.53
CA LEU A 47 -10.61 8.22 -16.88
C LEU A 47 -9.56 8.85 -17.80
N ILE A 48 -9.92 9.06 -19.07
CA ILE A 48 -9.04 9.59 -20.11
C ILE A 48 -8.62 11.04 -19.81
N ASN A 49 -9.45 11.81 -19.08
CA ASN A 49 -9.23 13.24 -18.80
C ASN A 49 -9.19 13.62 -17.31
N SER A 50 -9.06 12.67 -16.39
CA SER A 50 -8.89 13.04 -14.98
C SER A 50 -7.53 13.74 -14.78
N PRO A 51 -7.48 14.91 -14.11
CA PRO A 51 -6.22 15.56 -13.77
C PRO A 51 -5.41 14.76 -12.73
N LEU A 52 -6.07 13.85 -12.01
CA LEU A 52 -5.47 13.00 -10.99
C LEU A 52 -5.52 11.52 -11.39
N LEU A 53 -4.42 10.83 -11.14
CA LEU A 53 -4.23 9.39 -11.33
C LEU A 53 -4.09 8.71 -9.98
N ASN A 54 -4.58 7.48 -9.86
CA ASN A 54 -4.17 6.57 -8.79
C ASN A 54 -2.86 5.84 -9.19
N ILE A 55 -2.30 5.05 -8.27
CA ILE A 55 -1.03 4.35 -8.50
C ILE A 55 -1.06 3.44 -9.72
N LYS A 56 -2.16 2.71 -9.93
CA LYS A 56 -2.34 1.81 -11.07
C LYS A 56 -2.36 2.58 -12.39
N GLN A 57 -3.12 3.67 -12.44
CA GLN A 57 -3.20 4.53 -13.63
C GLN A 57 -1.87 5.22 -13.93
N ALA A 58 -1.13 5.63 -12.91
CA ALA A 58 0.20 6.21 -13.09
C ALA A 58 1.19 5.15 -13.61
N ALA A 59 1.12 3.92 -13.10
CA ALA A 59 1.93 2.80 -13.58
C ALA A 59 1.63 2.50 -15.06
N GLU A 60 0.35 2.41 -15.43
CA GLU A 60 -0.10 2.27 -16.83
C GLU A 60 0.38 3.44 -17.71
N TYR A 61 0.25 4.69 -17.23
CA TYR A 61 0.68 5.88 -17.95
C TYR A 61 2.19 5.92 -18.21
N LEU A 62 2.99 5.47 -17.25
CA LEU A 62 4.45 5.41 -17.34
C LEU A 62 4.96 4.13 -18.02
N ASN A 63 4.07 3.19 -18.33
CA ASN A 63 4.41 1.83 -18.76
C ASN A 63 5.38 1.12 -17.78
N LEU A 64 5.09 1.24 -16.49
CA LEU A 64 5.81 0.61 -15.37
C LEU A 64 4.87 -0.28 -14.57
N THR A 65 5.41 -1.13 -13.70
CA THR A 65 4.62 -1.85 -12.70
C THR A 65 4.26 -0.94 -11.51
N GLU A 66 3.16 -1.24 -10.82
CA GLU A 66 2.80 -0.53 -9.57
C GLU A 66 3.90 -0.61 -8.51
N GLU A 67 4.63 -1.73 -8.47
CA GLU A 67 5.79 -1.94 -7.59
C GLU A 67 6.92 -0.96 -7.94
N GLN A 68 7.26 -0.81 -9.22
CA GLN A 68 8.29 0.15 -9.65
C GLN A 68 7.91 1.59 -9.32
N VAL A 69 6.65 1.99 -9.53
CA VAL A 69 6.19 3.35 -9.15
C VAL A 69 6.28 3.55 -7.64
N THR A 70 5.90 2.54 -6.86
CA THR A 70 6.00 2.59 -5.41
C THR A 70 7.47 2.66 -4.96
N TYR A 71 8.37 1.92 -5.61
CA TYR A 71 9.80 1.92 -5.34
C TYR A 71 10.44 3.28 -5.64
N ILE A 72 10.03 3.94 -6.72
CA ILE A 72 10.43 5.32 -7.03
C ILE A 72 10.06 6.26 -5.89
N ILE A 73 8.78 6.26 -5.49
CA ILE A 73 8.27 7.11 -4.40
C ILE A 73 9.05 6.89 -3.10
N GLN A 74 9.30 5.62 -2.75
CA GLN A 74 10.03 5.26 -1.53
C GLN A 74 11.50 5.66 -1.60
N SER A 75 12.14 5.49 -2.76
CA SER A 75 13.56 5.82 -2.95
C SER A 75 13.83 7.32 -2.87
N GLU A 76 12.96 8.13 -3.46
CA GLU A 76 13.04 9.59 -3.38
C GLU A 76 12.81 10.08 -1.95
N GLN A 77 11.78 9.55 -1.26
CA GLN A 77 11.52 9.89 0.14
C GLN A 77 12.68 9.48 1.05
N SER A 78 13.25 8.30 0.83
CA SER A 78 14.43 7.78 1.54
C SER A 78 15.64 8.70 1.31
N THR A 79 15.86 9.13 0.07
CA THR A 79 16.94 10.07 -0.28
C THR A 79 16.76 11.41 0.41
N LEU A 80 15.56 12.01 0.34
CA LEU A 80 15.25 13.26 1.03
C LEU A 80 15.48 13.15 2.55
N THR A 81 15.06 12.04 3.16
CA THR A 81 15.15 11.83 4.61
C THR A 81 16.60 11.63 5.06
N LYS A 82 17.41 10.87 4.30
CA LYS A 82 18.80 10.57 4.65
C LYS A 82 19.76 11.70 4.31
N MET A 83 19.55 12.37 3.19
CA MET A 83 20.43 13.44 2.70
C MET A 83 20.01 14.83 3.19
N GLY A 84 18.78 14.97 3.72
CA GLY A 84 18.20 16.25 4.15
C GLY A 84 17.72 17.14 2.99
N SER A 85 17.95 16.72 1.75
CA SER A 85 17.53 17.42 0.53
C SER A 85 17.34 16.44 -0.61
N PHE A 86 16.53 16.82 -1.60
CA PHE A 86 16.39 16.10 -2.87
C PHE A 86 16.72 17.04 -4.02
N SER A 87 17.50 16.56 -4.99
CA SER A 87 17.83 17.33 -6.20
C SER A 87 16.80 17.05 -7.29
N GLY A 88 16.15 18.10 -7.79
CA GLY A 88 15.11 17.99 -8.81
C GLY A 88 13.69 17.87 -8.26
N GLU A 89 12.77 17.52 -9.15
CA GLU A 89 11.36 17.33 -8.84
C GLU A 89 11.11 15.92 -8.31
N MET A 90 10.54 15.78 -7.12
CA MET A 90 10.08 14.49 -6.61
C MET A 90 8.80 14.03 -7.33
N PHE A 91 8.55 12.73 -7.28
CA PHE A 91 7.39 12.06 -7.84
C PHE A 91 6.13 12.75 -7.29
N PRO A 92 5.28 13.30 -8.16
CA PRO A 92 4.28 14.27 -7.74
C PRO A 92 3.02 13.58 -7.25
N TYR A 93 3.06 13.13 -6.00
CA TYR A 93 1.95 12.51 -5.32
C TYR A 93 1.55 13.28 -4.06
N PHE A 94 0.28 13.15 -3.68
CA PHE A 94 -0.19 13.46 -2.34
C PHE A 94 -1.02 12.30 -1.80
N LYS A 95 -1.20 12.25 -0.48
CA LYS A 95 -1.93 11.19 0.21
C LYS A 95 -3.15 11.75 0.91
N ILE A 96 -4.29 11.09 0.75
CA ILE A 96 -5.46 11.27 1.62
C ILE A 96 -5.70 9.91 2.27
N ASN A 97 -5.51 9.84 3.59
CA ASN A 97 -5.48 8.58 4.34
C ASN A 97 -4.45 7.61 3.72
N ASN A 98 -4.88 6.43 3.28
CA ASN A 98 -4.06 5.41 2.62
C ASN A 98 -4.13 5.45 1.09
N GLN A 99 -4.76 6.46 0.49
CA GLN A 99 -4.89 6.57 -0.96
C GLN A 99 -3.89 7.58 -1.53
N ILE A 100 -3.20 7.17 -2.59
CA ILE A 100 -2.23 7.99 -3.32
C ILE A 100 -2.91 8.58 -4.55
N PHE A 101 -2.79 9.90 -4.69
CA PHE A 101 -3.26 10.67 -5.83
C PHE A 101 -2.07 11.35 -6.49
N ILE A 102 -1.99 11.27 -7.81
CA ILE A 102 -0.84 11.70 -8.60
C ILE A 102 -1.33 12.70 -9.64
N SER A 103 -0.71 13.87 -9.69
CA SER A 103 -1.05 14.91 -10.66
C SER A 103 -0.50 14.53 -12.03
N LYS A 104 -1.37 14.39 -13.04
CA LYS A 104 -0.96 14.02 -14.42
C LYS A 104 -0.06 15.09 -15.04
N THR A 105 -0.37 16.37 -14.79
CA THR A 105 0.41 17.50 -15.28
C THR A 105 1.81 17.50 -14.68
N ASP A 106 1.91 17.38 -13.35
CA ASP A 106 3.21 17.40 -12.68
C ASP A 106 3.99 16.12 -12.98
N LEU A 107 3.31 14.99 -13.19
CA LEU A 107 3.97 13.74 -13.60
C LEU A 107 4.71 13.90 -14.93
N THR A 108 4.16 14.71 -15.84
CA THR A 108 4.83 15.04 -17.11
C THR A 108 6.10 15.85 -16.88
N ASN A 109 6.07 16.81 -15.94
CA ASN A 109 7.25 17.60 -15.58
C ASN A 109 8.32 16.72 -14.91
N TRP A 110 7.89 15.85 -13.99
CA TRP A 110 8.76 14.87 -13.33
C TRP A 110 9.44 13.93 -14.33
N ILE A 111 8.74 13.44 -15.37
CA ILE A 111 9.35 12.60 -16.42
C ILE A 111 10.49 13.36 -17.11
N LYS A 112 10.26 14.62 -17.46
CA LYS A 112 11.28 15.46 -18.11
C LYS A 112 12.49 15.67 -17.20
N ASP A 113 12.25 15.98 -15.93
CA ASP A 113 13.33 16.21 -14.97
C ASP A 113 14.11 14.92 -14.66
N ALA A 114 13.40 13.81 -14.44
CA ALA A 114 14.00 12.49 -14.17
C ALA A 114 14.88 12.00 -15.33
N THR A 115 14.44 12.20 -16.57
CA THR A 115 15.21 11.84 -17.76
C THR A 115 16.37 12.80 -18.03
N THR A 116 16.20 14.09 -17.77
CA THR A 116 17.28 15.09 -17.89
C THR A 116 18.41 14.81 -16.91
N GLN A 117 18.05 14.48 -15.66
CA GLN A 117 19.01 14.16 -14.61
C GLN A 117 19.46 12.71 -14.64
N ARG A 118 18.97 11.90 -15.60
CA ARG A 118 19.29 10.47 -15.75
C ARG A 118 19.17 9.70 -14.43
N ARG A 119 18.12 9.97 -13.66
CA ARG A 119 17.97 9.40 -12.32
C ARG A 119 18.00 7.88 -12.37
N GLU A 120 18.84 7.30 -11.53
CA GLU A 120 18.85 5.87 -11.28
C GLU A 120 18.31 5.57 -9.89
N TYR A 121 17.52 4.51 -9.78
CA TYR A 121 16.90 4.10 -8.52
C TYR A 121 17.55 2.80 -8.07
N THR A 122 18.49 2.87 -7.14
CA THR A 122 19.29 1.73 -6.68
C THR A 122 19.35 1.69 -5.15
N GLN A 123 19.25 0.48 -4.59
CA GLN A 123 19.32 0.25 -3.14
C GLN A 123 18.36 1.13 -2.30
N GLY A 124 17.19 1.47 -2.84
CA GLY A 124 16.21 2.33 -2.17
C GLY A 124 16.63 3.81 -2.06
N LEU A 125 17.48 4.28 -2.98
CA LEU A 125 17.93 5.66 -3.11
C LEU A 125 17.92 6.11 -4.57
N VAL A 126 17.93 7.42 -4.75
CA VAL A 126 18.14 8.06 -6.05
C VAL A 126 19.60 8.47 -6.18
N VAL A 127 20.19 8.11 -7.31
CA VAL A 127 21.55 8.52 -7.70
C VAL A 127 21.50 9.20 -9.07
N HIS A 128 22.47 10.09 -9.32
CA HIS A 128 22.59 10.94 -10.51
C HIS A 128 23.96 10.74 -11.17
#